data_AF-A0A534C0B3-F1
#
_entry.id   AF-A0A534C0B3-F1
#
_cell.length_a   1.000
_cell.length_b   1.000
_cell.length_c   1.000
_cell.angle_alpha   90.00
_cell.angle_beta   90.00
_cell.angle_gamma   90.00
#
_symmetry.space_group_name_H-M   'P 1'
#
loop_
_entity.id
_entity.type
_entity.pdbx_description
1 polymer ?
#
loop_
_entity_poly.entity_id
_entity_poly.type
_entity_poly.pdbx_seq_one_letter_code
_entity_poly.pdbx_strand_id
1 'polypeptide(L)'
;MSRIANAPVELPQGVTATIAPQAVTIKGAKGSLSLPLGHGVSVVQSDKKLEIKYSDPGLARMQAGAARAHLANMVRGVTKGYEKKLELVGVGFRAQVQGKTLNLTLGFSHPVNFPIPEGITI
;
A
#
# COMPACT_ATOMS: atom_id res chain seq x y z
N MET A 1 15.87 -13.01 -15.60
CA MET A 1 15.66 -11.54 -15.51
C MET A 1 14.22 -11.22 -15.11
N SER A 2 13.98 -10.58 -13.96
CA SER A 2 12.63 -10.18 -13.52
C SER A 2 12.29 -8.79 -14.06
N ARG A 3 11.31 -8.70 -14.98
CA ARG A 3 10.88 -7.41 -15.58
C ARG A 3 10.38 -6.42 -14.53
N ILE A 4 9.72 -6.91 -13.47
CA ILE A 4 9.12 -6.08 -12.43
C ILE A 4 10.17 -5.59 -11.43
N ALA A 5 11.11 -6.44 -11.02
CA ALA A 5 12.15 -6.05 -10.06
C ALA A 5 13.16 -5.06 -10.67
N ASN A 6 13.43 -5.17 -11.97
CA ASN A 6 14.36 -4.30 -12.68
C ASN A 6 13.75 -2.94 -13.07
N ALA A 7 12.44 -2.76 -12.92
CA ALA A 7 11.78 -1.52 -13.24
C ALA A 7 11.91 -0.53 -12.06
N PRO A 8 12.57 0.63 -12.25
CA PRO A 8 12.72 1.61 -11.17
C PRO A 8 11.36 2.11 -10.69
N VAL A 9 11.30 2.54 -9.42
CA VAL A 9 10.16 3.22 -8.83
C VAL A 9 10.46 4.71 -8.81
N GLU A 10 9.66 5.50 -9.51
CA GLU A 10 9.82 6.94 -9.55
C GLU A 10 9.26 7.61 -8.30
N LEU A 11 10.02 8.54 -7.74
CA LEU A 11 9.63 9.37 -6.61
C LEU A 11 9.09 10.71 -7.14
N PRO A 12 7.76 10.94 -7.06
CA PRO A 12 7.17 12.22 -7.44
C PRO A 12 7.58 13.32 -6.46
N GLN A 13 7.42 14.58 -6.87
CA GLN A 13 7.79 15.73 -6.04
C GLN A 13 7.02 15.72 -4.70
N GLY A 14 7.73 16.05 -3.62
CA GLY A 14 7.18 16.04 -2.26
C GLY A 14 7.18 14.67 -1.57
N VAL A 15 7.68 13.61 -2.22
CA VAL A 15 7.91 12.31 -1.58
C VAL A 15 9.39 12.15 -1.25
N THR A 16 9.68 11.76 -0.01
CA THR A 16 11.04 11.45 0.45
C THR A 16 11.14 9.98 0.82
N ALA A 17 12.22 9.33 0.40
CA ALA A 17 12.54 7.95 0.77
C ALA A 17 13.74 7.97 1.71
N THR A 18 13.62 7.29 2.85
CA THR A 18 14.72 7.02 3.78
C THR A 18 15.04 5.54 3.70
N ILE A 19 16.23 5.22 3.20
CA ILE A 19 16.70 3.85 3.04
C ILE A 19 17.58 3.51 4.23
N ALA A 20 17.10 2.61 5.09
CA ALA A 20 17.88 1.99 6.14
C ALA A 20 18.25 0.54 5.74
N PRO A 21 19.26 -0.08 6.38
CA PRO A 21 19.72 -1.42 6.01
C PRO A 21 18.63 -2.51 6.11
N GLN A 22 17.66 -2.33 7.01
CA GLN A 22 16.59 -3.30 7.27
C GLN A 22 15.20 -2.82 6.86
N ALA A 23 15.04 -1.55 6.49
CA ALA A 23 13.72 -1.00 6.17
C ALA A 23 13.82 0.22 5.26
N VAL A 24 12.80 0.43 4.43
CA VAL A 24 12.63 1.66 3.65
C VAL A 24 11.40 2.38 4.16
N THR A 25 11.58 3.63 4.54
CA THR A 25 10.47 4.51 4.92
C THR A 25 10.20 5.49 3.80
N ILE A 26 8.94 5.59 3.38
CA ILE A 26 8.48 6.56 2.38
C ILE A 26 7.57 7.55 3.09
N LYS A 27 7.87 8.85 2.96
CA LYS A 27 7.07 9.95 3.50
C LYS A 27 6.53 10.81 2.36
N GLY A 28 5.26 11.19 2.46
CA GLY A 28 4.62 12.10 1.52
C GLY A 28 3.48 12.88 2.18
N ALA A 29 2.68 13.56 1.37
CA ALA A 29 1.62 14.46 1.85
C ALA A 29 0.55 13.74 2.70
N LYS A 30 0.25 12.47 2.43
CA LYS A 30 -0.78 11.69 3.13
C LYS A 30 -0.25 10.86 4.32
N GLY A 31 1.03 10.99 4.67
CA GLY A 31 1.63 10.31 5.82
C GLY A 31 2.94 9.60 5.50
N SER A 32 3.30 8.66 6.37
CA SER A 32 4.54 7.87 6.27
C SER A 32 4.25 6.38 6.36
N LEU A 33 4.87 5.60 5.48
CA LEU A 33 4.79 4.14 5.49
C LEU A 33 6.21 3.56 5.59
N SER A 34 6.37 2.47 6.33
CA SER A 34 7.64 1.75 6.45
C SER A 34 7.50 0.32 5.93
N LEU A 35 8.48 -0.13 5.15
CA LEU A 35 8.56 -1.47 4.60
C LEU A 35 9.84 -2.14 5.10
N PRO A 36 9.76 -3.23 5.86
CA PRO A 36 10.95 -4.03 6.18
C PRO A 36 11.50 -4.70 4.92
N LEU A 37 12.82 -4.72 4.78
CA LEU A 37 13.54 -5.39 3.70
C LEU A 37 13.93 -6.80 4.14
N GLY A 38 13.68 -7.79 3.28
CA GLY A 38 14.10 -9.17 3.48
C GLY A 38 15.59 -9.39 3.20
N HIS A 39 16.15 -10.47 3.74
CA HIS A 39 17.54 -10.86 3.51
C HIS A 39 17.83 -11.04 2.01
N GLY A 40 18.89 -10.39 1.50
CA GLY A 40 19.30 -10.48 0.10
C GLY A 40 18.61 -9.49 -0.84
N VAL A 41 17.76 -8.58 -0.33
CA VAL A 41 17.17 -7.46 -1.09
C VAL A 41 17.68 -6.14 -0.52
N SER A 42 18.19 -5.28 -1.38
CA SER A 42 18.64 -3.92 -1.05
C SER A 42 17.99 -2.91 -1.99
N VAL A 43 17.80 -1.69 -1.50
CA VAL A 43 17.25 -0.58 -2.27
C VAL A 43 18.33 0.48 -2.41
N VAL A 44 18.53 0.96 -3.62
CA VAL A 44 19.45 2.06 -3.90
C VAL A 44 18.66 3.20 -4.50
N GLN A 45 18.87 4.41 -3.99
CA GLN A 45 18.30 5.61 -4.58
C GLN A 45 19.28 6.19 -5.60
N SER A 46 18.81 6.34 -6.83
CA SER A 46 19.49 7.06 -7.90
C SER A 46 18.62 8.26 -8.29
N ASP A 47 19.01 9.45 -7.81
CA ASP A 47 18.24 10.69 -7.94
C ASP A 47 16.78 10.58 -7.45
N LYS A 48 15.83 10.59 -8.39
CA LYS A 48 14.38 10.47 -8.19
C LYS A 48 13.86 9.07 -8.46
N LYS A 49 14.74 8.07 -8.54
CA LYS A 49 14.39 6.68 -8.82
C LYS A 49 14.91 5.78 -7.70
N LEU A 50 14.06 4.88 -7.23
CA LEU A 50 14.44 3.78 -6.36
C LEU A 50 14.65 2.53 -7.21
N GLU A 51 15.86 2.00 -7.15
CA GLU A 51 16.25 0.76 -7.81
C GLU A 51 16.42 -0.33 -6.77
N ILE A 52 15.96 -1.54 -7.09
CA ILE A 52 16.08 -2.68 -6.21
C ILE A 52 17.19 -3.58 -6.71
N LYS A 53 18.15 -3.84 -5.84
CA LYS A 53 19.24 -4.79 -6.05
C LYS A 53 18.99 -6.03 -5.21
N TYR A 54 19.24 -7.19 -5.79
CA TYR A 54 19.08 -8.46 -5.08
C TYR A 54 20.26 -9.38 -5.40
N SER A 55 20.64 -10.21 -4.43
CA SER A 55 21.58 -11.30 -4.66
C SER A 55 20.89 -12.41 -5.45
N ASP A 56 21.56 -13.02 -6.44
CA ASP A 56 20.99 -14.17 -7.16
C ASP A 56 21.21 -15.44 -6.33
N PRO A 57 20.17 -15.94 -5.64
CA PRO A 57 19.36 -17.03 -6.19
C PRO A 57 17.85 -16.92 -5.89
N GLY A 58 17.02 -17.43 -6.81
CA GLY A 58 15.60 -17.82 -6.64
C GLY A 58 14.70 -16.95 -5.75
N LEU A 59 14.71 -17.21 -4.43
CA LEU A 59 13.86 -16.56 -3.43
C LEU A 59 14.06 -15.03 -3.38
N ALA A 60 15.33 -14.59 -3.43
CA ALA A 60 15.67 -13.16 -3.39
C ALA A 60 15.12 -12.42 -4.62
N ARG A 61 15.05 -13.08 -5.78
CA ARG A 61 14.44 -12.53 -7.00
C ARG A 61 12.91 -12.36 -6.87
N MET A 62 12.23 -13.31 -6.22
CA MET A 62 10.79 -13.20 -5.96
C MET A 62 10.49 -12.08 -4.97
N GLN A 63 11.26 -12.03 -3.88
CA GLN A 63 11.15 -10.98 -2.86
C GLN A 63 11.45 -9.60 -3.44
N ALA A 64 12.43 -9.46 -4.35
CA ALA A 64 12.73 -8.20 -5.03
C ALA A 64 11.54 -7.67 -5.84
N GLY A 65 10.82 -8.55 -6.56
CA GLY A 65 9.62 -8.17 -7.30
C GLY A 65 8.50 -7.68 -6.38
N ALA A 66 8.28 -8.36 -5.27
CA ALA A 66 7.30 -7.96 -4.26
C ALA A 66 7.70 -6.64 -3.58
N ALA A 67 8.96 -6.50 -3.16
CA ALA A 67 9.50 -5.27 -2.57
C ALA A 67 9.31 -4.07 -3.50
N ARG A 68 9.53 -4.26 -4.81
CA ARG A 68 9.28 -3.23 -5.83
C ARG A 68 7.82 -2.82 -5.87
N ALA A 69 6.91 -3.79 -5.91
CA ALA A 69 5.48 -3.53 -5.93
C ALA A 69 5.02 -2.81 -4.65
N HIS A 70 5.54 -3.22 -3.49
CA HIS A 70 5.24 -2.57 -2.21
C HIS A 70 5.76 -1.12 -2.18
N LEU A 71 6.99 -0.85 -2.61
CA LEU A 71 7.51 0.52 -2.68
C LEU A 71 6.68 1.39 -3.63
N ALA A 72 6.33 0.89 -4.82
CA ALA A 72 5.48 1.62 -5.75
C ALA A 72 4.09 1.91 -5.15
N ASN A 73 3.52 0.94 -4.43
CA ASN A 73 2.25 1.10 -3.73
C ASN A 73 2.33 2.11 -2.59
N MET A 74 3.41 2.11 -1.83
CA MET A 74 3.64 3.09 -0.76
C MET A 74 3.76 4.50 -1.34
N VAL A 75 4.55 4.69 -2.40
CA VAL A 75 4.67 5.99 -3.09
C VAL A 75 3.29 6.47 -3.56
N ARG A 76 2.51 5.60 -4.21
CA ARG A 76 1.13 5.92 -4.62
C ARG A 76 0.23 6.23 -3.41
N GLY A 77 0.36 5.47 -2.34
CA GLY A 77 -0.42 5.62 -1.11
C GLY A 77 -0.20 6.96 -0.42
N VAL A 78 1.07 7.37 -0.21
CA VAL A 78 1.39 8.64 0.46
C VAL A 78 1.15 9.88 -0.42
N THR A 79 0.92 9.69 -1.73
CA THR A 79 0.63 10.78 -2.67
C THR A 79 -0.86 10.86 -3.01
N LYS A 80 -1.38 9.86 -3.72
CA LYS A 80 -2.77 9.81 -4.20
C LYS A 80 -3.69 9.11 -3.22
N GLY A 81 -3.19 8.18 -2.41
CA GLY A 81 -4.01 7.31 -1.58
C GLY A 81 -4.69 6.21 -2.40
N TYR A 82 -5.57 5.46 -1.73
CA TYR A 82 -6.35 4.38 -2.33
C TYR A 82 -7.84 4.63 -2.11
N GLU A 83 -8.63 4.36 -3.14
CA GLU A 83 -10.08 4.31 -3.05
C GLU A 83 -10.57 2.96 -3.57
N LYS A 84 -11.62 2.42 -2.94
CA LYS A 84 -12.42 1.31 -3.48
C LYS A 84 -13.88 1.72 -3.41
N LYS A 85 -14.55 1.64 -4.56
CA LYS A 85 -15.99 1.89 -4.67
C LYS A 85 -16.71 0.56 -4.54
N LEU A 86 -17.63 0.49 -3.59
CA LEU A 86 -18.47 -0.68 -3.34
C LEU A 86 -19.92 -0.27 -3.53
N GLU A 87 -20.68 -1.09 -4.25
CA GLU A 87 -22.10 -0.86 -4.53
C GLU A 87 -22.93 -1.94 -3.85
N LEU A 88 -24.04 -1.54 -3.23
CA LEU A 88 -25.00 -2.43 -2.62
C LEU A 88 -26.14 -2.69 -3.58
N VAL A 89 -26.29 -3.94 -4.01
CA VAL A 89 -27.34 -4.38 -4.94
C VAL A 89 -28.33 -5.26 -4.19
N GLY A 90 -29.56 -4.78 -4.03
CA GLY A 90 -30.65 -5.52 -3.39
C GLY A 90 -31.80 -4.61 -2.98
N VAL A 91 -33.03 -5.09 -3.11
CA VAL A 91 -34.22 -4.33 -2.68
C VAL A 91 -34.23 -4.25 -1.16
N GLY A 92 -34.23 -3.03 -0.62
CA GLY A 92 -34.19 -2.78 0.83
C GLY A 92 -32.80 -2.84 1.46
N PHE A 93 -31.74 -3.08 0.69
CA PHE A 93 -30.37 -3.00 1.20
C PHE A 93 -29.95 -1.54 1.37
N ARG A 94 -29.40 -1.22 2.53
CA ARG A 94 -28.95 0.14 2.86
C ARG A 94 -27.71 0.13 3.71
N ALA A 95 -26.85 1.12 3.50
CA ALA A 95 -25.69 1.41 4.33
C ALA A 95 -25.84 2.81 4.93
N GLN A 96 -25.47 2.97 6.19
CA GLN A 96 -25.40 4.26 6.86
C GLN A 96 -24.16 4.33 7.74
N VAL A 97 -23.42 5.43 7.64
CA VAL A 97 -22.32 5.73 8.57
C VAL A 97 -22.91 6.31 9.85
N GLN A 98 -22.66 5.65 10.98
CA GLN A 98 -23.06 6.06 12.32
C GLN A 98 -21.79 6.29 13.16
N GLY A 99 -21.29 7.52 13.14
CA GLY A 99 -20.03 7.87 13.81
C GLY A 99 -18.84 7.10 13.24
N LYS A 100 -18.24 6.21 14.03
CA LYS A 100 -17.12 5.33 13.63
C LYS A 100 -17.54 3.93 13.19
N THR A 101 -18.83 3.73 12.91
CA THR A 101 -19.38 2.41 12.55
C THR A 101 -20.19 2.52 11.26
N LEU A 102 -19.97 1.61 10.33
CA LEU A 102 -20.80 1.41 9.16
C LEU A 102 -21.93 0.44 9.49
N ASN A 103 -23.16 0.92 9.55
CA ASN A 103 -24.35 0.11 9.74
C ASN A 103 -24.87 -0.38 8.38
N LEU A 104 -24.95 -1.70 8.20
CA LEU A 104 -25.41 -2.35 6.99
C LEU A 104 -26.72 -3.11 7.27
N THR A 105 -27.79 -2.75 6.57
CA THR A 105 -29.03 -3.53 6.54
C THR A 105 -29.03 -4.36 5.27
N LEU A 106 -28.81 -5.67 5.41
CA LEU A 106 -28.66 -6.62 4.29
C LEU A 106 -29.76 -7.71 4.28
N GLY A 107 -30.90 -7.45 4.93
CA GLY A 107 -32.00 -8.41 5.03
C GLY A 107 -31.83 -9.48 6.13
N PHE A 108 -30.81 -9.38 6.97
CA PHE A 108 -30.71 -10.15 8.22
C PHE A 108 -31.73 -9.66 9.26
N SER A 109 -32.04 -10.49 10.25
CA SER A 109 -32.95 -10.14 11.37
C SER A 109 -32.45 -8.97 12.22
N HIS A 110 -31.17 -8.60 12.10
CA HIS A 110 -30.54 -7.47 12.78
C HIS A 110 -29.53 -6.77 11.86
N PRO A 111 -29.28 -5.46 12.04
CA PRO A 111 -28.27 -4.74 11.29
C PRO A 111 -26.86 -5.28 11.57
N VAL A 112 -25.97 -5.19 10.57
CA VAL A 112 -24.56 -5.52 10.70
C VAL A 112 -23.79 -4.23 10.97
N ASN A 113 -23.26 -4.09 12.18
CA ASN A 113 -22.46 -2.95 12.59
C ASN A 113 -20.98 -3.25 12.37
N PHE A 114 -20.38 -2.64 11.35
CA PHE A 114 -18.98 -2.82 11.01
C PHE A 114 -18.15 -1.63 11.51
N PRO A 115 -17.26 -1.80 12.51
CA PRO A 115 -16.42 -0.71 13.00
C PRO A 115 -15.44 -0.27 11.91
N ILE A 116 -15.36 1.04 11.67
CA ILE A 116 -14.43 1.62 10.71
C ILE A 116 -13.03 1.59 11.32
N PRO A 117 -12.07 0.87 10.72
CA PRO A 117 -10.72 0.78 11.25
C PRO A 117 -9.99 2.12 11.10
N GLU A 118 -8.96 2.31 11.92
CA GLU A 118 -8.14 3.52 11.87
C GLU A 118 -7.47 3.70 10.51
N GLY A 119 -7.45 4.94 10.02
CA GLY A 119 -6.84 5.30 8.74
C GLY A 119 -7.72 5.03 7.50
N ILE A 120 -8.96 4.56 7.67
CA ILE A 120 -9.94 4.41 6.59
C ILE A 120 -11.08 5.42 6.76
N THR A 121 -11.45 6.08 5.67
CA THR A 121 -12.62 6.96 5.59
C THR A 121 -13.66 6.32 4.66
N ILE A 122 -14.92 6.30 5.09
CA ILE A 122 -16.08 5.73 4.35
C ILE A 122 -17.05 6.84 3.99
#